data_AF-A0A448IJ98-F1
#
_entry.id   AF-A0A448IJ98-F1
#
_cell.length_a   1.000
_cell.length_b   1.000
_cell.length_c   1.000
_cell.angle_alpha   90.00
_cell.angle_beta   90.00
_cell.angle_gamma   90.00
#
_symmetry.space_group_name_H-M   'P 1'
#
loop_
_entity.id
_entity.type
_entity.pdbx_description
1 polymer ?
#
loop_
_entity_poly.entity_id
_entity_poly.type
_entity_poly.pdbx_seq_one_letter_code
_entity_poly.pdbx_strand_id
1 'polypeptide(L)' 'MPSFDCMHTYIVGDAFRRTASCDCGWTGPKRWSRGSAEVDAAIHEVQANHLQPEIPVTTPQPVLALFAS' A
#
# COMPACT_ATOMS: atom_id res chain seq x y z
N MET A 1 -5.09 23.44 9.97
CA MET A 1 -4.25 22.30 9.59
C MET A 1 -5.16 21.33 8.86
N PRO A 2 -5.00 21.06 7.56
CA PRO A 2 -5.70 19.93 6.98
C PRO A 2 -5.13 18.69 7.66
N SER A 3 -5.97 17.98 8.40
CA SER A 3 -5.67 16.60 8.78
C SER A 3 -5.54 15.85 7.46
N PHE A 4 -4.32 15.53 7.06
CA PHE A 4 -4.10 14.43 6.14
C PHE A 4 -4.57 13.21 6.93
N ASP A 5 -5.85 12.87 6.79
CA ASP A 5 -6.38 11.62 7.28
C ASP A 5 -5.52 10.53 6.63
N CYS A 6 -4.59 10.01 7.41
CA CYS A 6 -3.57 9.08 6.94
C CYS A 6 -4.25 7.74 6.75
N MET A 7 -4.91 7.58 5.61
CA MET A 7 -5.61 6.37 5.22
C MET A 7 -4.58 5.29 4.96
N HIS A 8 -4.49 4.30 5.84
CA HIS A 8 -3.54 3.20 5.68
C HIS A 8 -4.18 2.09 4.87
N THR A 9 -3.37 1.45 4.03
CA THR A 9 -3.71 0.14 3.50
C THR A 9 -3.01 -0.96 4.30
N TYR A 10 -3.69 -2.08 4.47
CA TYR A 10 -3.17 -3.25 5.16
C TYR A 10 -3.64 -4.52 4.48
N ILE A 11 -2.84 -5.58 4.62
CA ILE A 11 -3.12 -6.89 4.03
C ILE A 11 -3.72 -7.79 5.11
N VAL A 12 -4.95 -8.23 4.89
CA VAL A 12 -5.72 -9.11 5.78
C VAL A 12 -5.90 -10.49 5.16
N GLY A 13 -5.90 -11.53 6.00
CA GLY A 13 -6.24 -12.90 5.62
C GLY A 13 -5.12 -13.94 5.78
N ASP A 14 -5.53 -15.20 5.80
CA ASP A 14 -4.66 -16.36 5.95
C ASP A 14 -3.80 -16.64 4.70
N ALA A 15 -2.81 -17.52 4.84
CA ALA A 15 -1.98 -17.99 3.73
C ALA A 15 -2.86 -18.42 2.54
N PHE A 16 -2.56 -17.88 1.35
CA PHE A 16 -3.30 -18.09 0.09
C PHE A 16 -4.70 -17.46 -0.03
N ARG A 17 -5.11 -16.61 0.91
CA ARG A 17 -6.37 -15.82 0.84
C ARG A 17 -6.15 -14.38 1.30
N ARG A 18 -5.09 -13.75 0.78
CA ARG A 18 -4.70 -12.40 1.18
C ARG A 18 -5.50 -11.35 0.42
N THR A 19 -5.99 -10.36 1.13
CA THR A 19 -6.83 -9.29 0.59
C THR A 19 -6.29 -7.96 1.09
N ALA A 20 -6.24 -6.95 0.23
CA ALA A 20 -5.92 -5.60 0.66
C ALA A 20 -7.17 -4.91 1.20
N SER A 21 -7.01 -4.10 2.24
CA SER A 21 -8.07 -3.25 2.79
C SER A 21 -7.52 -1.88 3.10
N CYS A 22 -8.37 -0.85 3.00
CA CYS A 22 -8.02 0.53 3.29
C CYS A 22 -9.00 1.11 4.33
N ASP A 23 -8.53 2.03 5.17
CA ASP A 23 -9.36 2.72 6.16
C ASP A 23 -10.53 3.50 5.56
N CYS A 24 -10.47 3.82 4.26
CA CYS A 24 -11.58 4.43 3.52
C CYS A 24 -12.78 3.48 3.28
N GLY A 25 -12.66 2.22 3.69
CA GLY A 25 -13.67 1.16 3.51
C GLY A 25 -13.48 0.33 2.23
N TRP A 26 -12.43 0.58 1.45
CA TRP A 26 -12.13 -0.24 0.27
C TRP A 26 -11.58 -1.61 0.65
N THR A 27 -12.02 -2.63 -0.08
CA THR A 27 -11.51 -4.00 0.02
C THR A 27 -11.18 -4.52 -1.38
N GLY A 28 -9.94 -4.93 -1.58
CA GLY A 28 -9.43 -5.47 -2.83
C GLY A 28 -9.88 -6.91 -3.11
N PRO A 29 -9.50 -7.46 -4.27
CA PRO A 29 -9.76 -8.85 -4.61
C PRO A 29 -8.92 -9.81 -3.77
N LYS A 30 -9.44 -11.03 -3.52
CA LYS A 30 -8.68 -12.10 -2.87
C LYS A 30 -7.55 -12.58 -3.77
N ARG A 31 -6.32 -12.50 -3.28
CA ARG A 31 -5.11 -12.96 -3.97
C ARG A 31 -4.46 -14.13 -3.24
N TRP A 32 -3.86 -15.01 -4.02
CA TRP A 32 -3.11 -16.15 -3.49
C TRP A 32 -1.74 -15.75 -2.95
N SER A 33 -1.13 -14.69 -3.50
CA SER A 33 0.18 -14.19 -3.06
C SER A 33 0.04 -12.92 -2.22
N ARG A 34 1.01 -12.65 -1.32
CA ARG A 34 1.08 -11.34 -0.61
C ARG A 34 1.29 -10.22 -1.60
N GLY A 35 2.30 -10.39 -2.48
CA GLY A 35 2.76 -9.35 -3.37
C GLY A 35 1.64 -8.87 -4.30
N SER A 36 0.78 -9.77 -4.77
CA SER A 36 -0.39 -9.36 -5.56
C SER A 36 -1.37 -8.50 -4.76
N ALA A 37 -1.61 -8.83 -3.48
CA ALA A 37 -2.46 -8.01 -2.62
C ALA A 37 -1.80 -6.67 -2.27
N GLU A 38 -0.48 -6.65 -2.07
CA GLU A 38 0.29 -5.41 -1.86
C GLU A 38 0.25 -4.49 -3.09
N VAL A 39 0.32 -5.05 -4.30
CA VAL A 39 0.16 -4.27 -5.55
C VAL A 39 -1.25 -3.70 -5.66
N ASP A 40 -2.30 -4.47 -5.35
CA ASP A 40 -3.67 -3.96 -5.34
C ASP A 40 -3.82 -2.81 -4.33
N ALA A 41 -3.18 -2.90 -3.16
CA ALA A 41 -3.15 -1.85 -2.16
C ALA A 41 -2.45 -0.58 -2.67
N ALA A 42 -1.25 -0.72 -3.26
CA ALA A 42 -0.50 0.41 -3.82
C ALA A 42 -1.24 1.11 -4.96
N ILE A 43 -1.89 0.35 -5.86
CA ILE A 43 -2.73 0.90 -6.92
C ILE A 43 -3.88 1.72 -6.31
N HIS A 44 -4.53 1.18 -5.29
CA HIS A 44 -5.61 1.87 -4.60
C HIS A 44 -5.13 3.16 -3.92
N GLU A 45 -3.99 3.14 -3.23
CA GLU A 45 -3.42 4.33 -2.58
C GLU A 45 -3.16 5.47 -3.58
N VAL A 46 -2.58 5.15 -4.73
CA VAL A 46 -2.34 6.12 -5.80
C VAL A 46 -3.66 6.64 -6.38
N GLN A 47 -4.61 5.76 -6.68
CA GLN A 47 -5.90 6.15 -7.28
C GLN A 47 -6.78 6.98 -6.35
N ALA A 48 -6.80 6.64 -5.05
CA ALA A 48 -7.59 7.31 -4.04
C ALA A 48 -6.88 8.53 -3.43
N ASN A 49 -5.63 8.81 -3.86
CA ASN A 49 -4.78 9.83 -3.27
C ASN A 49 -4.59 9.63 -1.74
N HIS A 50 -4.57 8.36 -1.32
CA HIS A 50 -4.25 7.92 0.05
C HIS A 50 -2.76 7.63 0.19
N LEU A 51 -1.93 8.34 -0.56
CA LEU A 51 -0.49 8.19 -0.50
C LEU A 51 -0.05 8.36 0.94
N GLN A 52 0.51 7.29 1.51
CA GLN A 52 1.16 7.42 2.80
C GLN A 52 2.23 8.50 2.69
N PRO A 53 2.35 9.39 3.68
CA PRO A 53 3.43 10.37 3.70
C PRO A 53 4.74 9.60 3.55
N GLU A 54 5.51 9.95 2.53
CA GLU A 54 6.81 9.41 2.19
C GLU A 54 7.61 9.14 3.48
N ILE A 55 7.76 7.86 3.84
CA ILE A 55 8.61 7.51 4.97
C ILE A 55 10.03 7.84 4.52
N PRO A 56 10.70 8.86 5.10
CA PRO A 56 12.04 9.20 4.67
C PRO A 56 12.92 7.98 4.92
N VAL A 57 13.43 7.39 3.83
CA VAL A 57 14.32 6.23 3.91
C VAL A 57 15.61 6.69 4.57
N THR A 58 15.67 6.54 5.89
CA THR A 58 16.81 6.94 6.71
C THR A 58 17.70 5.72 6.88
N THR A 59 18.24 5.22 5.77
CA THR A 59 19.19 4.10 5.81
C THR A 59 20.56 4.57 5.32
N PRO A 60 21.66 4.18 5.97
CA PRO A 60 23.01 4.50 5.51
C PRO A 60 23.44 3.68 4.28
N GLN A 61 22.55 2.83 3.76
CA GLN A 61 22.81 1.92 2.65
C GLN A 61 22.25 2.52 1.35
N PRO A 62 22.92 2.31 0.20
CA PRO A 62 22.43 2.84 -1.06
C PRO A 62 21.06 2.23 -1.39
N VAL A 63 20.05 3.08 -1.49
CA VAL A 63 18.69 2.69 -1.89
C VAL A 63 18.62 2.73 -3.41
N LEU A 64 18.35 1.59 -4.03
CA LEU A 64 18.10 1.52 -5.46
C LEU A 64 16.66 1.99 -5.74
N ALA A 65 16.51 3.20 -6.25
CA ALA A 65 15.23 3.69 -6.76
C ALA A 65 14.96 3.10 -8.14
N LEU A 66 13.90 2.33 -8.28
CA LEU A 66 13.40 1.88 -9.59
C LEU A 66 12.50 2.96 -10.17
N PHE A 67 12.92 3.55 -11.29
CA PHE A 67 12.10 4.46 -12.06
C PHE A 67 11.49 3.70 -13.23
N ALA A 68 10.17 3.80 -13.40
CA ALA A 68 9.50 3.35 -14.62
C ALA A 68 9.66 4.44 -15.70
N SER A 69 10.06 4.04 -16.91
CA SER A 69 10.18 4.90 -18.11
C SER A 69 8.99 4.70 -19.04
#